data_AF-A0A8C8DQF0-F1
#
_entry.id   AF-A0A8C8DQF0-F1
#
_cell.length_a   1.000
_cell.length_b   1.000
_cell.length_c   1.000
_cell.angle_alpha   90.00
_cell.angle_beta   90.00
_cell.angle_gamma   90.00
#
_symmetry.space_group_name_H-M   'P 1'
#
loop_
_entity.id
_entity.type
_entity.pdbx_description
1 polymer ?
#
loop_
_entity_poly.entity_id
_entity_poly.type
_entity_poly.pdbx_seq_one_letter_code
_entity_poly.pdbx_strand_id
1 'polypeptide(L)'
;MSECEGTSQSCGSPVNSGEDGFSETETEGDSESSTRERARQVQLPFPVERIINLSRNDFQQLLKQYDFTKEQLDFVHDMRRRSKNRLAAQRCRKRKLDCIYNLQCEINKLKTEREKLIVERSQLGQMKLRTCHSVSALCQRVCSEANLQPEQLQVLAKYISSECPLSSLFPHIDAFLTQHGFPLLLQAPLPACTGDFENKDTSSSSRDRTTDEKPL
;
A
#
# COMPACT_ATOMS: atom_id res chain seq x y z
N MET A 1 -30.58 5.32 -13.28
CA MET A 1 -30.20 3.94 -12.97
C MET A 1 -28.81 3.70 -13.53
N SER A 2 -27.82 3.48 -12.66
CA SER A 2 -26.54 2.85 -13.00
C SER A 2 -25.86 2.56 -11.67
N GLU A 3 -26.12 1.37 -11.13
CA GLU A 3 -25.42 0.83 -9.97
C GLU A 3 -24.04 0.38 -10.47
N CYS A 4 -22.97 1.11 -10.10
CA CYS A 4 -21.62 0.61 -10.28
C CYS A 4 -21.32 -0.31 -9.10
N GLU A 5 -21.56 -1.60 -9.29
CA GLU A 5 -21.08 -2.66 -8.42
C GLU A 5 -19.54 -2.62 -8.39
N GLY A 6 -18.99 -1.97 -7.36
CA GLY A 6 -17.59 -2.08 -7.02
C GLY A 6 -17.37 -3.49 -6.46
N THR A 7 -16.97 -4.42 -7.31
CA THR A 7 -16.49 -5.73 -6.89
C THR A 7 -15.27 -5.51 -6.02
N SER A 8 -15.46 -5.51 -4.69
CA SER A 8 -14.38 -5.54 -3.72
C SER A 8 -13.55 -6.78 -4.03
N GLN A 9 -12.41 -6.58 -4.67
CA GLN A 9 -11.40 -7.61 -4.85
C GLN A 9 -10.80 -7.84 -3.46
N SER A 10 -11.52 -8.63 -2.66
CA SER A 10 -11.06 -9.16 -1.38
C SER A 10 -9.75 -9.86 -1.68
N CYS A 11 -8.66 -9.41 -1.07
CA CYS A 11 -7.47 -10.23 -1.00
C CYS A 11 -7.90 -11.50 -0.25
N GLY A 12 -8.15 -12.55 -1.02
CA GLY A 12 -8.61 -13.82 -0.47
C GLY A 12 -7.69 -14.17 0.69
N SER A 13 -8.28 -14.54 1.83
CA SER A 13 -7.52 -15.22 2.87
C SER A 13 -6.73 -16.36 2.19
N PRO A 14 -5.53 -16.72 2.65
CA PRO A 14 -4.90 -17.93 2.16
C PRO A 14 -5.88 -19.07 2.45
N VAL A 15 -6.55 -19.53 1.39
CA VAL A 15 -7.52 -20.61 1.45
C VAL A 15 -6.73 -21.83 1.89
N ASN A 16 -7.06 -22.33 3.08
CA ASN A 16 -6.59 -23.61 3.58
C ASN A 16 -7.34 -24.78 2.88
N SER A 17 -7.41 -24.76 1.54
CA SER A 17 -7.99 -25.84 0.74
C SER A 17 -7.06 -26.12 -0.43
N GLY A 18 -6.42 -27.28 -0.32
CA GLY A 18 -5.33 -27.72 -1.16
C GLY A 18 -4.35 -28.51 -0.33
N GLU A 19 -4.81 -29.62 0.26
CA GLU A 19 -3.96 -30.78 0.57
C GLU A 19 -3.42 -31.37 -0.74
N ASP A 20 -2.77 -30.57 -1.58
CA ASP A 20 -2.21 -31.00 -2.86
C ASP A 20 -0.95 -30.17 -3.16
N GLY A 21 0.19 -30.67 -2.70
CA GLY A 21 1.38 -30.60 -3.53
C GLY A 21 2.24 -29.33 -3.50
N PHE A 22 2.42 -28.67 -2.36
CA PHE A 22 3.79 -28.24 -2.05
C PHE A 22 4.53 -29.48 -1.52
N SER A 23 4.82 -30.39 -2.44
CA SER A 23 5.94 -31.28 -2.22
C SER A 23 7.14 -30.35 -2.08
N GLU A 24 7.53 -30.07 -0.84
CA GLU A 24 8.87 -29.61 -0.48
C GLU A 24 9.85 -30.67 -0.99
N THR A 25 10.03 -30.76 -2.31
CA THR A 25 11.17 -31.41 -2.94
C THR A 25 12.33 -30.43 -2.91
N GLU A 26 12.57 -29.82 -1.74
CA GLU A 26 13.88 -29.29 -1.39
C GLU A 26 14.77 -30.51 -1.08
N THR A 27 15.09 -31.35 -2.08
CA THR A 27 16.16 -32.36 -1.99
C THR A 27 16.21 -33.13 -0.66
N GLU A 28 15.07 -33.58 -0.13
CA GLU A 28 14.97 -34.32 1.16
C GLU A 28 15.45 -35.79 1.05
N GLY A 29 15.99 -36.21 -0.10
CA GLY A 29 16.27 -37.61 -0.40
C GLY A 29 17.50 -38.22 0.29
N ASP A 30 18.51 -37.43 0.66
CA ASP A 30 19.83 -37.96 1.05
C ASP A 30 20.19 -37.72 2.54
N SER A 31 19.59 -36.71 3.18
CA SER A 31 19.96 -36.31 4.54
C SER A 31 19.25 -37.11 5.65
N GLU A 32 17.96 -37.42 5.48
CA GLU A 32 17.18 -38.18 6.48
C GLU A 32 17.56 -39.67 6.48
N SER A 33 17.83 -40.26 5.31
CA SER A 33 18.30 -41.64 5.17
C SER A 33 19.66 -41.84 5.84
N SER A 34 20.63 -40.97 5.55
CA SER A 34 21.97 -40.96 6.17
C SER A 34 21.90 -40.75 7.69
N THR A 35 21.02 -39.86 8.15
CA THR A 35 20.79 -39.64 9.59
C THR A 35 20.24 -40.88 10.29
N ARG A 36 19.26 -41.55 9.68
CA ARG A 36 18.66 -42.78 10.22
C ARG A 36 19.65 -43.95 10.20
N GLU A 37 20.49 -44.03 9.18
CA GLU A 37 21.56 -45.03 9.10
C GLU A 37 22.63 -44.80 10.18
N ARG A 38 23.04 -43.54 10.40
CA ARG A 38 24.00 -43.22 11.46
C ARG A 38 23.44 -43.46 12.86
N ALA A 39 22.15 -43.22 13.08
CA ALA A 39 21.48 -43.56 14.34
C ALA A 39 21.48 -45.07 14.63
N ARG A 40 21.41 -45.91 13.58
CA ARG A 40 21.55 -47.37 13.70
C ARG A 40 22.99 -47.78 14.03
N GLN A 41 23.98 -47.14 13.41
CA GLN A 41 25.41 -47.40 13.71
C GLN A 41 25.77 -47.05 15.16
N VAL A 42 25.23 -45.94 15.66
CA VAL A 42 25.44 -45.46 17.04
C VAL A 42 24.53 -46.20 18.05
N GLN A 43 23.69 -47.13 17.58
CA GLN A 43 22.81 -48.01 18.37
C GLN A 43 21.95 -47.24 19.39
N LEU A 44 21.22 -46.22 18.94
CA LEU A 44 20.33 -45.49 19.84
C LEU A 44 19.18 -46.39 20.34
N PRO A 45 18.80 -46.29 21.63
CA PRO A 45 17.72 -47.08 22.22
C PRO A 45 16.31 -46.61 21.80
N PHE A 46 16.22 -45.59 20.95
CA PHE A 46 14.96 -45.03 20.46
C PHE A 46 15.11 -44.44 19.05
N PRO A 47 14.00 -44.25 18.32
CA PRO A 47 13.99 -43.57 17.03
C PRO A 47 14.36 -42.08 17.13
N VAL A 48 15.07 -41.57 16.11
CA VAL A 48 15.60 -40.20 16.05
C VAL A 48 14.49 -39.15 16.07
N GLU A 49 13.32 -39.47 15.54
CA GLU A 49 12.17 -38.57 15.48
C GLU A 49 11.69 -38.19 16.90
N ARG A 50 11.93 -39.06 17.90
CA ARG A 50 11.54 -38.83 19.29
C ARG A 50 12.21 -37.61 19.89
N ILE A 51 13.48 -37.32 19.57
CA ILE A 51 14.23 -36.21 20.20
C ILE A 51 13.89 -34.82 19.63
N ILE A 52 13.34 -34.78 18.43
CA ILE A 52 13.07 -33.53 17.69
C ILE A 52 11.94 -32.75 18.36
N ASN A 53 10.90 -33.45 18.81
CA ASN A 53 9.67 -32.86 19.31
C ASN A 53 9.65 -32.66 20.83
N LEU A 54 10.66 -33.14 21.56
CA LEU A 54 10.70 -33.03 23.01
C LEU A 54 10.95 -31.59 23.48
N SER A 55 10.22 -31.22 24.52
CA SER A 55 10.51 -30.01 25.30
C SER A 55 11.92 -30.11 25.91
N ARG A 56 12.43 -28.99 26.44
CA ARG A 56 13.74 -28.99 27.11
C ARG A 56 13.78 -29.96 28.28
N ASN A 57 12.73 -29.97 29.11
CA ASN A 57 12.67 -30.79 30.31
C ASN A 57 12.55 -32.27 29.96
N ASP A 58 11.69 -32.62 29.01
CA ASP A 58 11.48 -34.02 28.62
C ASP A 58 12.72 -34.60 27.93
N PHE A 59 13.43 -33.77 27.15
CA PHE A 59 14.72 -34.17 26.58
C PHE A 59 15.76 -34.42 27.67
N GLN A 60 15.84 -33.57 28.70
CA GLN A 60 16.74 -33.79 29.84
C GLN A 60 16.37 -35.03 30.65
N GLN A 61 15.08 -35.32 30.82
CA GLN A 61 14.61 -36.54 31.48
C GLN A 61 14.97 -37.78 30.65
N LEU A 62 14.77 -37.74 29.33
CA LEU A 62 15.15 -38.81 28.42
C LEU A 62 16.65 -39.13 28.51
N LEU A 63 17.50 -38.10 28.58
CA LEU A 63 18.96 -38.26 28.74
C LEU A 63 19.37 -38.88 30.08
N LYS A 64 18.52 -38.81 31.12
CA LYS A 64 18.74 -39.45 32.42
C LYS A 64 18.15 -40.85 32.52
N GLN A 65 17.20 -41.18 31.65
CA GLN A 65 16.50 -42.47 31.65
C GLN A 65 17.34 -43.60 31.05
N TYR A 66 18.29 -43.27 30.17
CA TYR A 66 19.15 -44.23 29.48
C TYR A 66 20.62 -43.90 29.74
N ASP A 67 21.44 -44.94 29.90
CA ASP A 67 22.89 -44.80 29.97
C ASP A 67 23.47 -44.66 28.56
N PHE A 68 23.83 -43.43 28.19
CA PHE A 68 24.43 -43.14 26.89
C PHE A 68 25.96 -43.16 26.94
N THR A 69 26.57 -43.66 25.88
CA THR A 69 28.00 -43.41 25.61
C THR A 69 28.20 -41.94 25.23
N LYS A 70 29.45 -41.46 25.33
CA LYS A 70 29.80 -40.09 24.90
C LYS A 70 29.43 -39.83 23.44
N GLU A 71 29.72 -40.80 22.57
CA GLU A 71 29.38 -40.72 21.14
C GLU A 71 27.87 -40.61 20.90
N GLN A 72 27.05 -41.36 21.65
CA GLN A 72 25.59 -41.28 21.57
C GLN A 72 25.05 -39.94 22.03
N LEU A 73 25.59 -39.38 23.13
CA LEU A 73 25.20 -38.05 23.62
C LEU A 73 25.50 -36.97 22.58
N ASP A 74 26.72 -36.95 22.04
CA ASP A 74 27.14 -35.99 21.03
C ASP A 74 26.23 -36.07 19.80
N PHE A 75 25.92 -37.29 19.35
CA PHE A 75 25.02 -37.53 18.22
C PHE A 75 23.59 -37.03 18.48
N VAL A 76 22.99 -37.37 19.63
CA VAL A 76 21.63 -36.97 20.00
C VAL A 76 21.50 -35.44 20.15
N HIS A 77 22.51 -34.79 20.73
CA HIS A 77 22.56 -33.33 20.84
C HIS A 77 22.64 -32.66 19.47
N ASP A 78 23.56 -33.11 18.62
CA ASP A 78 23.75 -32.53 17.29
C ASP A 78 22.53 -32.73 16.40
N MET A 79 21.91 -33.92 16.47
CA MET A 79 20.66 -34.20 15.78
C MET A 79 19.55 -33.24 16.20
N ARG A 80 19.35 -33.06 17.50
CA ARG A 80 18.34 -32.13 18.01
C ARG A 80 18.63 -30.69 17.60
N ARG A 81 19.91 -30.29 17.61
CA ARG A 81 20.36 -28.95 17.18
C ARG A 81 20.03 -28.70 15.70
N ARG A 82 20.41 -29.63 14.80
CA ARG A 82 20.13 -29.54 13.37
C ARG A 82 18.63 -29.49 13.08
N SER A 83 17.85 -30.35 13.73
CA SER A 83 16.40 -30.39 13.55
C SER A 83 15.72 -29.09 13.99
N LYS A 84 16.13 -28.52 15.13
CA LYS A 84 15.64 -27.19 15.57
C LYS A 84 16.04 -26.08 14.60
N ASN A 85 17.23 -26.13 14.03
CA ASN A 85 17.66 -25.15 13.03
C ASN A 85 16.83 -25.26 11.73
N ARG A 86 16.54 -26.48 11.27
CA ARG A 86 15.63 -26.74 10.12
C ARG A 86 14.26 -26.11 10.36
N LEU A 87 13.64 -26.37 11.52
CA LEU A 87 12.35 -25.79 11.89
C LEU A 87 12.41 -24.25 12.03
N ALA A 88 13.51 -23.71 12.56
CA ALA A 88 13.72 -22.26 12.64
C ALA A 88 13.83 -21.63 11.25
N ALA A 89 14.57 -22.26 10.34
CA ALA A 89 14.70 -21.82 8.95
C ALA A 89 13.34 -21.83 8.23
N GLN A 90 12.56 -22.92 8.36
CA GLN A 90 11.19 -23.00 7.83
C GLN A 90 10.31 -21.86 8.36
N ARG A 91 10.32 -21.61 9.68
CA ARG A 91 9.57 -20.48 10.29
C ARG A 91 10.04 -19.12 9.80
N CYS A 92 11.34 -18.92 9.61
CA CYS A 92 11.89 -17.69 9.05
C CYS A 92 11.45 -17.48 7.60
N ARG A 93 11.51 -18.53 6.76
CA ARG A 93 11.02 -18.51 5.38
C ARG A 93 9.53 -18.18 5.34
N LYS A 94 8.71 -18.87 6.16
CA LYS A 94 7.27 -18.61 6.29
C LYS A 94 7.00 -17.15 6.68
N ARG A 95 7.61 -16.66 7.76
CA ARG A 95 7.43 -15.27 8.19
C ARG A 95 7.81 -14.25 7.11
N LYS A 96 8.87 -14.52 6.34
CA LYS A 96 9.29 -13.67 5.23
C LYS A 96 8.22 -13.65 4.13
N LEU A 97 7.69 -14.82 3.75
CA LEU A 97 6.62 -14.93 2.76
C LEU A 97 5.33 -14.26 3.24
N ASP A 98 4.93 -14.46 4.50
CA ASP A 98 3.77 -13.81 5.11
C ASP A 98 3.92 -12.28 5.08
N CYS A 99 5.11 -11.76 5.37
CA CYS A 99 5.40 -10.32 5.29
C CYS A 99 5.28 -9.80 3.85
N ILE A 100 5.85 -10.51 2.87
CA ILE A 100 5.73 -10.15 1.46
C ILE A 100 4.25 -10.13 1.04
N TYR A 101 3.48 -11.16 1.41
CA TYR A 101 2.06 -11.25 1.10
C TYR A 101 1.25 -10.09 1.70
N ASN A 102 1.47 -9.78 2.98
CA ASN A 102 0.78 -8.68 3.65
C ASN A 102 1.07 -7.33 2.97
N LEU A 103 2.32 -7.08 2.60
CA LEU A 103 2.71 -5.87 1.86
C LEU A 103 2.04 -5.81 0.48
N GLN A 104 1.95 -6.93 -0.24
CA GLN A 104 1.24 -7.00 -1.51
C GLN A 104 -0.24 -6.66 -1.36
N CYS A 105 -0.89 -7.19 -0.31
CA CYS A 105 -2.28 -6.87 0.03
C CYS A 105 -2.46 -5.38 0.35
N GLU A 106 -1.58 -4.79 1.14
CA GLU A 106 -1.62 -3.37 1.50
C GLU A 106 -1.45 -2.47 0.27
N ILE A 107 -0.49 -2.79 -0.62
CA ILE A 107 -0.30 -2.09 -1.89
C ILE A 107 -1.56 -2.14 -2.74
N ASN A 108 -2.20 -3.30 -2.87
CA ASN A 108 -3.41 -3.46 -3.67
C ASN A 108 -4.59 -2.68 -3.07
N LYS A 109 -4.72 -2.66 -1.74
CA LYS A 109 -5.72 -1.84 -1.05
C LYS A 109 -5.50 -0.36 -1.34
N LEU A 110 -4.27 0.14 -1.17
CA LEU A 110 -3.93 1.54 -1.42
C LEU A 110 -4.16 1.94 -2.88
N LYS A 111 -3.85 1.06 -3.84
CA LYS A 111 -4.14 1.28 -5.27
C LYS A 111 -5.64 1.42 -5.52
N THR A 112 -6.44 0.54 -4.93
CA THR A 112 -7.90 0.56 -5.06
C THR A 112 -8.49 1.83 -4.46
N GLU A 113 -8.04 2.24 -3.27
CA GLU A 113 -8.46 3.48 -2.63
C GLU A 113 -8.06 4.70 -3.46
N ARG A 114 -6.85 4.73 -4.03
CA ARG A 114 -6.40 5.79 -4.93
C ARG A 114 -7.32 5.93 -6.14
N GLU A 115 -7.65 4.82 -6.81
CA GLU A 115 -8.51 4.84 -7.99
C GLU A 115 -9.91 5.38 -7.64
N LYS A 116 -10.49 4.90 -6.52
CA LYS A 116 -11.75 5.42 -6.00
C LYS A 116 -11.70 6.94 -5.79
N LEU A 117 -10.65 7.45 -5.13
CA LEU A 117 -10.49 8.88 -4.88
C LEU A 117 -10.32 9.70 -6.17
N ILE A 118 -9.67 9.15 -7.20
CA ILE A 118 -9.56 9.80 -8.52
C ILE A 118 -10.95 9.95 -9.16
N VAL A 119 -11.75 8.89 -9.13
CA VAL A 119 -13.13 8.91 -9.64
C VAL A 119 -13.98 9.93 -8.87
N GLU A 120 -13.93 9.93 -7.54
CA GLU A 120 -14.66 10.89 -6.70
C GLU A 120 -14.23 12.33 -6.98
N ARG A 121 -12.93 12.61 -7.10
CA ARG A 121 -12.42 13.94 -7.46
C ARG A 121 -12.94 14.41 -8.81
N SER A 122 -12.96 13.51 -9.81
CA SER A 122 -13.50 13.81 -11.14
C SER A 122 -15.00 14.15 -11.07
N GLN A 123 -15.78 13.37 -10.33
CA GLN A 123 -17.21 13.62 -10.13
C GLN A 123 -17.47 14.95 -9.42
N LEU A 124 -16.74 15.25 -8.36
CA LEU A 124 -16.82 16.53 -7.65
C LEU A 124 -16.44 17.71 -8.56
N GLY A 125 -15.42 17.56 -9.39
CA GLY A 125 -15.02 18.56 -10.38
C GLY A 125 -16.14 18.85 -11.39
N GLN A 126 -16.77 17.81 -11.93
CA GLN A 126 -17.91 17.95 -12.84
C GLN A 126 -19.11 18.61 -12.14
N MET A 127 -19.42 18.21 -10.90
CA MET A 127 -20.52 18.79 -10.14
C MET A 127 -20.26 20.28 -9.84
N LYS A 128 -19.04 20.64 -9.43
CA LYS A 128 -18.61 22.03 -9.25
C LYS A 128 -18.84 22.82 -10.54
N LEU A 129 -18.37 22.32 -11.68
CA LEU A 129 -18.52 23.01 -12.97
C LEU A 129 -19.99 23.25 -13.33
N ARG A 130 -20.85 22.23 -13.19
CA ARG A 130 -22.29 22.35 -13.46
C ARG A 130 -22.97 23.38 -12.56
N THR A 131 -22.68 23.33 -11.26
CA THR A 131 -23.22 24.29 -10.28
C THR A 131 -22.75 25.70 -10.62
N CYS A 132 -21.46 25.88 -10.95
CA CYS A 132 -20.94 27.18 -11.36
C CYS A 132 -21.69 27.73 -12.56
N HIS A 133 -21.84 26.93 -13.64
CA HIS A 133 -22.59 27.35 -14.82
C HIS A 133 -24.04 27.72 -14.50
N SER A 134 -24.72 26.93 -13.67
CA SER A 134 -26.11 27.18 -13.27
C SER A 134 -26.25 28.49 -12.49
N VAL A 135 -25.35 28.73 -11.54
CA VAL A 135 -25.33 29.94 -10.72
C VAL A 135 -25.03 31.16 -11.59
N SER A 136 -24.05 31.08 -12.49
CA SER A 136 -23.72 32.17 -13.40
C SER A 136 -24.87 32.51 -14.34
N ALA A 137 -25.52 31.50 -14.93
CA ALA A 137 -26.68 31.70 -15.79
C ALA A 137 -27.86 32.33 -15.02
N LEU A 138 -28.10 31.93 -13.77
CA LEU A 138 -29.13 32.53 -12.93
C LEU A 138 -28.80 33.99 -12.60
N CYS A 139 -27.56 34.26 -12.19
CA CYS A 139 -27.13 35.62 -11.87
C CYS A 139 -27.21 36.53 -13.08
N GLN A 140 -26.83 36.05 -14.27
CA GLN A 140 -27.01 36.82 -15.50
C GLN A 140 -28.48 37.18 -15.73
N ARG A 141 -29.40 36.20 -15.64
CA ARG A 141 -30.84 36.45 -15.80
C ARG A 141 -31.37 37.47 -14.79
N VAL A 142 -31.04 37.30 -13.50
CA VAL A 142 -31.46 38.22 -12.44
C VAL A 142 -30.93 39.63 -12.68
N CYS A 143 -29.67 39.78 -13.10
CA CYS A 143 -29.09 41.10 -13.39
C CYS A 143 -29.80 41.78 -14.58
N SER A 144 -30.11 41.01 -15.63
CA SER A 144 -30.86 41.50 -16.79
C SER A 144 -32.30 41.89 -16.43
N GLU A 145 -33.02 41.05 -15.68
CA GLU A 145 -34.42 41.30 -15.28
C GLU A 145 -34.55 42.45 -14.29
N ALA A 146 -33.57 42.61 -13.38
CA ALA A 146 -33.55 43.71 -12.41
C ALA A 146 -33.18 45.07 -13.05
N ASN A 147 -32.80 45.10 -14.33
CA ASN A 147 -32.41 46.29 -15.08
C ASN A 147 -31.37 47.16 -14.32
N LEU A 148 -30.37 46.48 -13.74
CA LEU A 148 -29.38 47.10 -12.87
C LEU A 148 -28.63 48.21 -13.62
N GLN A 149 -28.51 49.37 -12.98
CA GLN A 149 -27.72 50.48 -13.52
C GLN A 149 -26.22 50.15 -13.47
N PRO A 150 -25.39 50.73 -14.34
CA PRO A 150 -23.95 50.48 -14.41
C PRO A 150 -23.22 50.63 -13.06
N GLU A 151 -23.65 51.57 -12.22
CA GLU A 151 -23.09 51.81 -10.89
C GLU A 151 -23.38 50.65 -9.93
N GLN A 152 -24.57 50.04 -10.03
CA GLN A 152 -24.98 48.91 -9.19
C GLN A 152 -24.24 47.63 -9.60
N LEU A 153 -24.02 47.43 -10.90
CA LEU A 153 -23.18 46.36 -11.45
C LEU A 153 -21.72 46.50 -10.99
N GLN A 154 -21.19 47.73 -10.93
CA GLN A 154 -19.84 47.99 -10.44
C GLN A 154 -19.69 47.71 -8.94
N VAL A 155 -20.75 47.94 -8.14
CA VAL A 155 -20.77 47.56 -6.72
C VAL A 155 -20.82 46.04 -6.58
N LEU A 156 -21.71 45.35 -7.30
CA LEU A 156 -21.83 43.89 -7.28
C LEU A 156 -20.48 43.22 -7.57
N ALA A 157 -19.79 43.69 -8.59
CA ALA A 157 -18.51 43.14 -9.02
C ALA A 157 -17.38 43.29 -7.99
N LYS A 158 -17.43 44.30 -7.10
CA LYS A 158 -16.48 44.43 -5.98
C LYS A 158 -16.63 43.33 -4.93
N TYR A 159 -17.80 42.69 -4.86
CA TYR A 159 -18.08 41.58 -3.94
C TYR A 159 -17.92 40.21 -4.59
N ILE A 160 -17.65 40.14 -5.90
CA ILE A 160 -17.35 38.90 -6.60
C ILE A 160 -15.87 38.57 -6.38
N SER A 161 -15.59 37.55 -5.59
CA SER A 161 -14.24 36.99 -5.40
C SER A 161 -13.77 36.22 -6.64
N SER A 162 -12.46 36.15 -6.89
CA SER A 162 -11.89 35.38 -8.01
C SER A 162 -12.12 33.87 -7.86
N GLU A 163 -12.29 33.39 -6.63
CA GLU A 163 -12.64 32.00 -6.30
C GLU A 163 -14.16 31.73 -6.43
N CYS A 164 -14.95 32.77 -6.71
CA CYS A 164 -16.40 32.68 -6.82
C CYS A 164 -16.83 32.19 -8.21
N PRO A 165 -17.86 31.33 -8.32
CA PRO A 165 -18.47 30.97 -9.61
C PRO A 165 -18.93 32.16 -10.45
N LEU A 166 -19.27 33.26 -9.77
CA LEU A 166 -19.75 34.50 -10.37
C LEU A 166 -18.68 35.29 -11.12
N SER A 167 -17.40 34.90 -11.03
CA SER A 167 -16.33 35.49 -11.83
C SER A 167 -16.59 35.40 -13.34
N SER A 168 -17.33 34.38 -13.78
CA SER A 168 -17.77 34.27 -15.18
C SER A 168 -18.76 35.35 -15.64
N LEU A 169 -19.31 36.18 -14.73
CA LEU A 169 -20.09 37.36 -15.11
C LEU A 169 -19.22 38.56 -15.49
N PHE A 170 -17.92 38.59 -15.14
CA PHE A 170 -17.05 39.74 -15.41
C PHE A 170 -17.06 40.16 -16.88
N PRO A 171 -16.96 39.28 -17.90
CA PRO A 171 -17.01 39.70 -19.29
C PRO A 171 -18.32 40.40 -19.68
N HIS A 172 -19.44 40.00 -19.09
CA HIS A 172 -20.74 40.64 -19.32
C HIS A 172 -20.85 41.99 -18.61
N ILE A 173 -20.35 42.07 -17.38
CA ILE A 173 -20.29 43.31 -16.60
C ILE A 173 -19.39 44.32 -17.31
N ASP A 174 -18.20 43.90 -17.75
CA ASP A 174 -17.23 44.72 -18.47
C ASP A 174 -17.77 45.22 -19.82
N ALA A 175 -18.47 44.36 -20.57
CA ALA A 175 -19.14 44.76 -21.80
C ALA A 175 -20.20 45.85 -21.57
N PHE A 176 -20.99 45.71 -20.49
CA PHE A 176 -22.02 46.67 -20.12
C PHE A 176 -21.43 48.01 -19.65
N LEU A 177 -20.38 47.98 -18.80
CA LEU A 177 -19.67 49.17 -18.36
C LEU A 177 -19.02 49.93 -19.54
N THR A 178 -18.45 49.19 -20.49
CA THR A 178 -17.84 49.76 -21.70
C THR A 178 -18.87 50.47 -22.57
N GLN A 179 -20.07 49.89 -22.76
CA GLN A 179 -21.14 50.53 -23.55
C GLN A 179 -21.61 51.85 -22.94
N HIS A 180 -21.53 52.00 -21.61
CA HIS A 180 -21.99 53.18 -20.89
C HIS A 180 -20.85 54.15 -20.51
N GLY A 181 -19.62 53.93 -20.98
CA GLY A 181 -18.48 54.84 -20.75
C GLY A 181 -17.88 54.78 -19.34
N PHE A 182 -18.14 53.70 -18.59
CA PHE A 182 -17.55 53.47 -17.27
C PHE A 182 -16.17 52.80 -17.38
N PRO A 183 -15.25 53.06 -16.42
CA PRO A 183 -13.96 52.38 -16.36
C PRO A 183 -14.13 50.87 -16.19
N LEU A 184 -13.38 50.07 -16.97
CA LEU A 184 -13.28 48.62 -16.81
C LEU A 184 -12.80 48.24 -15.42
N LEU A 185 -13.24 47.08 -14.91
CA LEU A 185 -12.66 46.53 -13.71
C LEU A 185 -11.28 45.94 -14.03
N LEU A 186 -10.23 46.67 -13.67
CA LEU A 186 -8.88 46.12 -13.66
C LEU A 186 -8.82 45.01 -12.60
N GLN A 187 -8.74 43.76 -13.01
CA GLN A 187 -8.19 42.70 -12.15
C GLN A 187 -6.84 42.25 -12.68
N ALA A 188 -5.91 42.11 -11.72
CA ALA A 188 -4.55 41.65 -11.89
C ALA A 188 -4.47 40.31 -12.66
N PRO A 189 -3.31 39.98 -13.25
CA PRO A 189 -3.16 38.82 -14.12
C PRO A 189 -3.71 37.57 -13.44
N LEU A 190 -4.56 36.84 -14.17
CA LEU A 190 -4.98 35.49 -13.80
C LEU A 190 -3.74 34.70 -13.37
N PRO A 191 -3.70 34.07 -12.17
CA PRO A 191 -2.78 32.97 -12.02
C PRO A 191 -3.24 31.95 -13.05
N ALA A 192 -2.39 31.67 -14.03
CA ALA A 192 -2.59 30.57 -14.96
C ALA A 192 -3.02 29.36 -14.11
N CYS A 193 -4.14 28.73 -14.46
CA CYS A 193 -4.44 27.41 -13.96
C CYS A 193 -3.38 26.46 -14.52
N THR A 194 -2.18 26.47 -13.96
CA THR A 194 -1.27 25.33 -14.04
C THR A 194 -1.87 24.28 -13.13
N GLY A 195 -2.81 23.53 -13.68
CA GLY A 195 -3.18 22.21 -13.19
C GLY A 195 -2.05 21.21 -13.44
N ASP A 196 -0.82 21.57 -13.08
CA ASP A 196 0.33 20.68 -13.03
C ASP A 196 0.70 20.54 -11.57
N PHE A 197 0.02 19.62 -10.88
CA PHE A 197 0.73 18.88 -9.86
C PHE A 197 1.41 17.72 -10.57
N GLU A 198 2.57 18.03 -11.17
CA GLU A 198 3.56 17.03 -11.52
C GLU A 198 3.83 16.17 -10.29
N ASN A 199 3.61 14.86 -10.42
CA ASN A 199 4.18 13.88 -9.51
C ASN A 199 5.70 13.97 -9.68
N LYS A 200 6.34 14.71 -8.79
CA LYS A 200 7.80 14.70 -8.66
C LYS A 200 8.21 13.40 -7.98
N ASP A 201 8.26 12.33 -8.75
CA ASP A 201 9.06 11.15 -8.41
C ASP A 201 10.53 11.57 -8.39
N THR A 202 11.04 11.99 -7.21
CA THR A 202 12.49 12.02 -6.96
C THR A 202 12.81 10.95 -5.93
N SER A 203 13.11 9.76 -6.46
CA SER A 203 13.94 8.79 -5.76
C SER A 203 15.37 9.34 -5.68
N SER A 204 15.80 9.77 -4.51
CA SER A 204 17.23 9.91 -4.20
C SER A 204 17.50 9.31 -2.82
N SER A 205 17.50 7.97 -2.76
CA SER A 205 18.25 7.24 -1.74
C SER A 205 19.61 6.91 -2.35
N SER A 206 20.56 7.82 -2.16
CA SER A 206 21.96 7.54 -2.41
C SER A 206 22.40 6.48 -1.41
N ARG A 207 22.91 5.39 -1.98
CA ARG A 207 23.67 4.35 -1.30
C ARG A 207 24.95 4.99 -0.78
N ASP A 208 25.26 4.78 0.48
CA ASP A 208 26.65 4.83 0.93
C ASP A 208 27.06 3.43 1.35
N ARG A 209 27.95 2.83 0.54
CA ARG A 209 28.69 1.61 0.84
C ARG A 209 30.10 2.07 1.19
N THR A 210 30.43 2.07 2.47
CA THR A 210 31.82 2.05 2.92
C THR A 210 32.30 0.60 2.92
N THR A 211 32.85 0.18 1.78
CA THR A 211 33.93 -0.82 1.76
C THR A 211 35.22 -0.04 1.93
N ASP A 212 35.84 -0.13 3.11
CA ASP A 212 37.26 0.21 3.23
C ASP A 212 38.05 -1.09 3.33
N GLU A 213 38.96 -1.20 2.37
CA GLU A 213 39.94 -2.26 2.26
C GLU A 213 40.97 -2.10 3.37
N LYS A 214 41.47 -3.23 3.86
CA LYS A 214 42.60 -3.29 4.77
C LYS A 214 43.84 -3.68 3.95
N PRO A 215 44.88 -2.85 3.86
CA PRO A 215 46.16 -3.31 3.35
C PRO A 215 47.04 -3.83 4.49
N LEU A 216 47.58 -5.03 4.27
CA LEU A 216 48.72 -5.71 4.92
C LEU A 216 48.70 -5.86 6.45
#